data_AF-A0A442X8P2-F1
#
_entry.id   AF-A0A442X8P2-F1
#
_cell.length_a   1.000
_cell.length_b   1.000
_cell.length_c   1.000
_cell.angle_alpha   90.00
_cell.angle_beta   90.00
_cell.angle_gamma   90.00
#
_symmetry.space_group_name_H-M   'P 1'
#
loop_
_entity.id
_entity.type
_entity.pdbx_description
1 polymer ?
#
loop_
_entity_poly.entity_id
_entity_poly.type
_entity_poly.pdbx_seq_one_letter_code
_entity_poly.pdbx_strand_id
1 'polypeptide(L)'
;MTYFRPRTIDDILEMKERGDAEGATLEYKSSRLFEQKNEKVFETLSKELTGLANAIGGILIIGIEEDSERRIFDIRPIQDPSRNETWLEDGLLSRIAPSLQISLERIDVESGHLLILDVPPSRNAPHQAADKRFYARRLFRVDPLLAFEVEDIRRRVSSLSSGASLSITFQSGGVSFSIKNEGLGHIFDVSIQIEGIENASIAQEWTPGLDRPYTEPFRIIHSGETRNFLGAGFEFLRECLDDRMDVHLHYTDEDGKEHQKTYTYYLKDFHSTYRIKSPNEEVLEQGIKRLENIERTLTNLSRDIKVMQENAFHPTGLNFSRTTLTALSNRADVKWPGQFLTFQALAEVLEIDIESALTIQRELFGASHYLGGVDKPLEDIDLPDDIKERIRQRLILSG
;
A
#
# COMPACT_ATOMS: atom_id res chain seq x y z
N MET A 1 -3.36 -8.09 22.97
CA MET A 1 -3.30 -9.45 23.54
C MET A 1 -4.69 -9.78 24.03
N THR A 2 -5.20 -10.97 23.73
CA THR A 2 -6.59 -11.33 24.02
C THR A 2 -6.57 -12.52 24.95
N TYR A 3 -6.91 -12.30 26.22
CA TYR A 3 -7.16 -13.36 27.19
C TYR A 3 -8.64 -13.79 27.10
N PHE A 4 -8.93 -15.03 27.45
CA PHE A 4 -10.30 -15.57 27.39
C PHE A 4 -11.17 -14.94 28.47
N ARG A 5 -12.29 -14.34 28.07
CA ARG A 5 -13.27 -13.71 28.96
C ARG A 5 -14.52 -14.59 29.09
N PRO A 6 -14.74 -15.24 30.23
CA PRO A 6 -15.94 -16.05 30.43
C PRO A 6 -17.18 -15.16 30.51
N ARG A 7 -18.25 -15.57 29.83
CA ARG A 7 -19.54 -14.86 29.80
C ARG A 7 -20.69 -15.71 30.33
N THR A 8 -20.48 -17.02 30.42
CA THR A 8 -21.48 -17.99 30.86
C THR A 8 -20.90 -18.91 31.93
N ILE A 9 -21.77 -19.61 32.64
CA ILE A 9 -21.35 -20.62 33.62
C ILE A 9 -20.60 -21.79 32.96
N ASP A 10 -20.99 -22.14 31.73
CA ASP A 10 -20.33 -23.20 30.95
C ASP A 10 -18.88 -22.84 30.65
N ASP A 11 -18.58 -21.56 30.37
CA ASP A 11 -17.20 -21.09 30.19
C ASP A 11 -16.36 -21.33 31.46
N ILE A 12 -16.92 -21.09 32.64
CA ILE A 12 -16.25 -21.30 33.93
C ILE A 12 -16.02 -22.80 34.19
N LEU A 13 -16.98 -23.64 33.83
CA LEU A 13 -16.84 -25.09 33.93
C LEU A 13 -15.77 -25.62 32.99
N GLU A 14 -15.69 -25.11 31.75
CA GLU A 14 -14.62 -25.46 30.81
C GLU A 14 -13.24 -25.03 31.34
N MET A 15 -13.13 -23.83 31.92
CA MET A 15 -11.90 -23.37 32.58
C MET A 15 -11.48 -24.32 33.72
N LYS A 16 -12.46 -24.81 34.50
CA LYS A 16 -12.22 -25.78 35.58
C LYS A 16 -11.72 -27.11 35.03
N GLU A 17 -12.33 -27.62 33.97
CA GLU A 17 -11.93 -28.89 33.33
C GLU A 17 -10.54 -28.80 32.68
N ARG A 18 -10.21 -27.67 32.05
CA ARG A 18 -8.89 -27.40 31.49
C ARG A 18 -7.81 -27.26 32.57
N GLY A 19 -8.22 -26.96 33.81
CA GLY A 19 -7.32 -26.75 34.93
C GLY A 19 -6.62 -25.39 34.86
N ASP A 20 -7.33 -24.36 34.41
CA ASP A 20 -6.80 -23.00 34.37
C ASP A 20 -6.45 -22.55 35.79
N ALA A 21 -5.17 -22.20 35.98
CA ALA A 21 -4.66 -21.67 37.22
C ALA A 21 -4.53 -20.15 37.17
N GLU A 22 -4.58 -19.49 38.33
CA GLU A 22 -4.23 -18.08 38.43
C GLU A 22 -2.83 -17.81 37.86
N GLY A 23 -2.66 -16.62 37.32
CA GLY A 23 -1.39 -16.23 36.73
C GLY A 23 -1.32 -14.76 36.42
N ALA A 24 -0.52 -14.42 35.41
CA ALA A 24 -0.23 -13.04 35.06
C ALA A 24 -1.48 -12.25 34.60
N THR A 25 -2.48 -12.92 34.05
CA THR A 25 -3.68 -12.30 33.45
C THR A 25 -4.99 -12.81 34.05
N LEU A 26 -4.95 -13.67 35.07
CA LEU A 26 -6.14 -14.30 35.64
C LEU A 26 -6.02 -14.36 37.15
N GLU A 27 -7.07 -13.90 37.82
CA GLU A 27 -7.21 -13.89 39.27
C GLU A 27 -8.58 -14.42 39.67
N TYR A 28 -8.62 -15.26 40.70
CA TYR A 28 -9.82 -15.78 41.32
C TYR A 28 -9.97 -15.20 42.73
N LYS A 29 -11.19 -14.80 43.09
CA LYS A 29 -11.53 -14.45 44.48
C LYS A 29 -12.79 -15.17 44.90
N SER A 30 -12.75 -15.78 46.08
CA SER A 30 -13.94 -16.38 46.68
C SER A 30 -14.93 -15.30 47.14
N SER A 31 -16.22 -15.61 47.15
CA SER A 31 -17.24 -14.74 47.74
C SER A 31 -17.03 -14.50 49.25
N ARG A 32 -16.19 -15.31 49.93
CA ARG A 32 -15.68 -15.03 51.29
C ARG A 32 -15.06 -13.64 51.43
N LEU A 33 -14.54 -13.07 50.33
CA LEU A 33 -14.04 -11.71 50.32
C LEU A 33 -15.04 -10.72 50.95
N PHE A 34 -16.34 -10.90 50.69
CA PHE A 34 -17.40 -10.02 51.17
C PHE A 34 -17.85 -10.26 52.62
N GLU A 35 -17.31 -11.28 53.29
CA GLU A 35 -17.49 -11.47 54.74
C GLU A 35 -16.68 -10.41 55.55
N GLN A 36 -15.74 -9.73 54.89
CA GLN A 36 -14.93 -8.67 55.48
C GLN A 36 -15.66 -7.31 55.46
N LYS A 37 -15.14 -6.34 56.22
CA LYS A 37 -15.62 -4.95 56.14
C LYS A 37 -15.43 -4.40 54.73
N ASN A 38 -16.41 -3.65 54.22
CA ASN A 38 -16.39 -3.05 52.87
C ASN A 38 -15.08 -2.31 52.56
N GLU A 39 -14.53 -1.57 53.52
CA GLU A 39 -13.26 -0.85 53.32
C GLU A 39 -12.09 -1.79 52.97
N LYS A 40 -12.01 -2.95 53.63
CA LYS A 40 -10.97 -3.96 53.37
C LYS A 40 -11.17 -4.67 52.04
N VAL A 41 -12.43 -4.92 51.68
CA VAL A 41 -12.82 -5.46 50.36
C VAL A 41 -12.32 -4.54 49.26
N PHE A 42 -12.67 -3.25 49.32
CA PHE A 42 -12.27 -2.29 48.30
C PHE A 42 -10.78 -2.00 48.30
N GLU A 43 -10.11 -2.03 49.45
CA GLU A 43 -8.65 -1.93 49.51
C GLU A 43 -8.01 -3.10 48.74
N THR A 44 -8.47 -4.33 48.99
CA THR A 44 -7.95 -5.54 48.33
C THR A 44 -8.21 -5.49 46.82
N LEU A 45 -9.46 -5.24 46.41
CA LEU A 45 -9.82 -5.15 45.00
C LEU A 45 -9.07 -4.02 44.28
N SER A 46 -8.89 -2.86 44.92
CA SER A 46 -8.14 -1.75 44.31
C SER A 46 -6.69 -2.14 43.99
N LYS A 47 -6.04 -2.95 44.83
CA LYS A 47 -4.68 -3.44 44.59
C LYS A 47 -4.65 -4.41 43.42
N GLU A 48 -5.58 -5.36 43.38
CA GLU A 48 -5.66 -6.35 42.30
C GLU A 48 -5.89 -5.67 40.94
N LEU A 49 -6.88 -4.77 40.85
CA LEU A 49 -7.23 -4.09 39.60
C LEU A 49 -6.12 -3.15 39.12
N THR A 50 -5.54 -2.35 40.01
CA THR A 50 -4.40 -1.49 39.62
C THR A 50 -3.18 -2.32 39.25
N GLY A 51 -2.95 -3.44 39.94
CA GLY A 51 -1.89 -4.39 39.63
C GLY A 51 -1.99 -4.97 38.22
N LEU A 52 -3.21 -5.33 37.79
CA LEU A 52 -3.50 -5.79 36.43
C LEU A 52 -3.34 -4.66 35.41
N ALA A 53 -3.96 -3.50 35.67
CA ALA A 53 -3.97 -2.35 34.76
C ALA A 53 -2.57 -1.76 34.50
N ASN A 54 -1.69 -1.78 35.50
CA ASN A 54 -0.31 -1.29 35.41
C ASN A 54 0.65 -2.31 34.78
N ALA A 55 0.19 -3.55 34.56
CA ALA A 55 0.93 -4.62 33.93
C ALA A 55 0.41 -4.85 32.50
N ILE A 56 0.01 -6.08 32.18
CA ILE A 56 -0.46 -6.48 30.84
C ILE A 56 -1.99 -6.56 30.75
N GLY A 57 -2.70 -6.15 31.80
CA GLY A 57 -4.14 -6.38 31.97
C GLY A 57 -4.47 -7.82 32.35
N GLY A 58 -5.77 -8.13 32.40
CA GLY A 58 -6.27 -9.46 32.69
C GLY A 58 -7.70 -9.45 33.22
N ILE A 59 -8.11 -10.58 33.80
CA ILE A 59 -9.44 -10.82 34.33
C ILE A 59 -9.36 -11.16 35.80
N LEU A 60 -10.26 -10.57 36.59
CA LEU A 60 -10.56 -10.97 37.95
C LEU A 60 -11.97 -11.56 37.99
N ILE A 61 -12.11 -12.78 38.52
CA ILE A 61 -13.39 -13.45 38.70
C ILE A 61 -13.69 -13.60 40.19
N ILE A 62 -14.78 -13.00 40.64
CA ILE A 62 -15.27 -13.10 42.02
C ILE A 62 -16.38 -14.15 42.08
N GLY A 63 -16.29 -15.02 43.09
CA GLY A 63 -17.16 -16.17 43.31
C GLY A 63 -16.50 -17.51 43.00
N ILE A 64 -15.16 -17.56 42.92
CA ILE A 64 -14.39 -18.77 42.65
C ILE A 64 -13.46 -19.05 43.83
N GLU A 65 -13.47 -20.27 44.33
CA GLU A 65 -12.53 -20.76 45.34
C GLU A 65 -11.43 -21.56 44.64
N GLU A 66 -10.17 -21.24 44.96
CA GLU A 66 -9.00 -21.88 44.36
C GLU A 66 -8.43 -23.02 45.21
N ASP A 67 -7.73 -23.97 44.57
CA ASP A 67 -6.97 -25.03 45.24
C ASP A 67 -5.54 -24.58 45.58
N SER A 68 -4.73 -25.48 46.17
CA SER A 68 -3.32 -25.19 46.47
C SER A 68 -2.44 -24.95 45.23
N GLU A 69 -2.91 -25.35 44.05
CA GLU A 69 -2.26 -25.13 42.76
C GLU A 69 -2.84 -23.91 42.02
N ARG A 70 -3.71 -23.13 42.69
CA ARG A 70 -4.42 -21.94 42.19
C ARG A 70 -5.39 -22.20 41.05
N ARG A 71 -5.87 -23.44 40.91
CA ARG A 71 -6.93 -23.79 39.95
C ARG A 71 -8.29 -23.66 40.60
N ILE A 72 -9.35 -23.64 39.79
CA ILE A 72 -10.73 -23.67 40.27
C ILE A 72 -10.98 -24.94 41.09
N PHE A 73 -11.07 -24.79 42.40
CA PHE A 73 -11.48 -25.86 43.33
C PHE A 73 -13.00 -25.96 43.36
N ASP A 74 -13.66 -24.83 43.61
CA ASP A 74 -15.11 -24.75 43.75
C ASP A 74 -15.67 -23.43 43.22
N ILE A 75 -16.92 -23.47 42.77
CA ILE A 75 -17.67 -22.27 42.39
C ILE A 75 -18.48 -21.88 43.61
N ARG A 76 -18.14 -20.74 44.21
CA ARG A 76 -18.81 -20.23 45.40
C ARG A 76 -19.44 -18.87 45.10
N PRO A 77 -20.68 -18.85 44.59
CA PRO A 77 -21.31 -17.64 44.12
C PRO A 77 -21.51 -16.60 45.21
N ILE A 78 -21.69 -15.37 44.80
CA ILE A 78 -22.08 -14.25 45.65
C ILE A 78 -23.59 -14.40 45.91
N GLN A 79 -23.97 -14.63 47.17
CA GLN A 79 -25.37 -14.86 47.54
C GLN A 79 -26.13 -13.55 47.83
N ASP A 80 -25.43 -12.49 48.22
CA ASP A 80 -26.02 -11.19 48.53
C ASP A 80 -26.23 -10.38 47.24
N PRO A 81 -27.48 -10.15 46.81
CA PRO A 81 -27.76 -9.45 45.55
C PRO A 81 -27.39 -7.97 45.59
N SER A 82 -27.14 -7.39 46.78
CA SER A 82 -26.66 -6.01 46.90
C SER A 82 -25.19 -5.86 46.50
N ARG A 83 -24.42 -6.96 46.46
CA ARG A 83 -23.03 -7.02 46.01
C ARG A 83 -22.99 -7.24 44.50
N ASN A 84 -23.52 -6.26 43.78
CA ASN A 84 -23.65 -6.25 42.34
C ASN A 84 -22.57 -5.36 41.69
N GLU A 85 -22.64 -5.26 40.37
CA GLU A 85 -21.73 -4.51 39.49
C GLU A 85 -21.66 -3.04 39.92
N THR A 86 -22.81 -2.39 40.10
CA THR A 86 -22.92 -0.97 40.48
C THR A 86 -22.29 -0.72 41.84
N TRP A 87 -22.57 -1.58 42.83
CA TRP A 87 -21.97 -1.46 44.16
C TRP A 87 -20.44 -1.52 44.11
N LEU A 88 -19.91 -2.40 43.27
CA LEU A 88 -18.47 -2.60 43.12
C LEU A 88 -17.83 -1.42 42.36
N GLU A 89 -18.48 -0.94 41.31
CA GLU A 89 -18.06 0.23 40.53
C GLU A 89 -18.01 1.50 41.39
N ASP A 90 -19.10 1.83 42.10
CA ASP A 90 -19.19 2.99 43.01
C ASP A 90 -18.13 2.92 44.12
N GLY A 91 -17.91 1.72 44.65
CA GLY A 91 -16.92 1.46 45.68
C GLY A 91 -15.48 1.68 45.21
N LEU A 92 -15.19 1.46 43.92
CA LEU A 92 -13.83 1.51 43.38
C LEU A 92 -13.50 2.84 42.70
N LEU A 93 -14.48 3.51 42.06
CA LEU A 93 -14.32 4.78 41.34
C LEU A 93 -13.58 5.85 42.15
N SER A 94 -13.89 5.97 43.44
CA SER A 94 -13.30 6.99 44.32
C SER A 94 -11.94 6.58 44.92
N ARG A 95 -11.52 5.33 44.74
CA ARG A 95 -10.35 4.74 45.41
C ARG A 95 -9.16 4.50 44.50
N ILE A 96 -9.37 4.52 43.18
CA ILE A 96 -8.31 4.34 42.18
C ILE A 96 -8.08 5.66 41.43
N ALA A 97 -6.82 6.09 41.35
CA ALA A 97 -6.44 7.35 40.71
C ALA A 97 -5.18 7.20 39.82
N PRO A 98 -5.17 7.68 38.57
CA PRO A 98 -6.31 8.16 37.79
C PRO A 98 -7.41 7.10 37.67
N SER A 99 -8.63 7.50 37.26
CA SER A 99 -9.75 6.56 37.16
C SER A 99 -9.43 5.43 36.19
N LEU A 100 -9.83 4.21 36.56
CA LEU A 100 -9.57 3.01 35.80
C LEU A 100 -10.82 2.63 35.00
N GLN A 101 -10.66 2.38 33.71
CA GLN A 101 -11.72 1.80 32.88
C GLN A 101 -11.72 0.29 33.06
N ILE A 102 -12.80 -0.25 33.60
CA ILE A 102 -13.04 -1.68 33.76
C ILE A 102 -14.37 -2.06 33.13
N SER A 103 -14.46 -3.28 32.60
CA SER A 103 -15.74 -3.84 32.16
C SER A 103 -16.19 -4.89 33.16
N LEU A 104 -17.37 -4.69 33.74
CA LEU A 104 -18.00 -5.58 34.70
C LEU A 104 -19.09 -6.39 34.02
N GLU A 105 -19.02 -7.70 34.13
CA GLU A 105 -20.07 -8.63 33.70
C GLU A 105 -20.51 -9.50 34.87
N ARG A 106 -21.80 -9.82 34.89
CA ARG A 106 -22.41 -10.72 35.87
C ARG A 106 -22.85 -12.00 35.20
N ILE A 107 -22.56 -13.12 35.85
CA ILE A 107 -23.04 -14.44 35.44
C ILE A 107 -23.96 -14.96 36.55
N ASP A 108 -25.24 -15.10 36.25
CA ASP A 108 -26.22 -15.68 37.17
C ASP A 108 -26.08 -17.20 37.24
N VAL A 109 -26.20 -17.74 38.45
CA VAL A 109 -26.14 -19.19 38.75
C VAL A 109 -27.22 -19.54 39.77
N GLU A 110 -27.56 -20.82 39.92
CA GLU A 110 -28.74 -21.25 40.71
C GLU A 110 -28.80 -20.67 42.14
N SER A 111 -27.65 -20.42 42.78
CA SER A 111 -27.56 -19.94 44.16
C SER A 111 -26.92 -18.56 44.32
N GLY A 112 -26.90 -17.71 43.28
CA GLY A 112 -26.31 -16.37 43.35
C GLY A 112 -25.75 -15.89 42.02
N HIS A 113 -24.65 -15.16 42.06
CA HIS A 113 -23.98 -14.69 40.84
C HIS A 113 -22.46 -14.65 40.98
N LEU A 114 -21.78 -14.64 39.84
CA LEU A 114 -20.34 -14.36 39.72
C LEU A 114 -20.15 -12.96 39.13
N LEU A 115 -19.05 -12.29 39.50
CA LEU A 115 -18.66 -11.00 38.92
C LEU A 115 -17.33 -11.14 38.17
N ILE A 116 -17.34 -10.75 36.91
CA ILE A 116 -16.21 -10.88 35.99
C ILE A 116 -15.75 -9.46 35.68
N LEU A 117 -14.52 -9.15 36.08
CA LEU A 117 -13.89 -7.86 35.88
C LEU A 117 -12.81 -8.00 34.83
N ASP A 118 -13.06 -7.43 33.66
CA ASP A 118 -12.08 -7.31 32.59
C ASP A 118 -11.32 -5.98 32.73
N VAL A 119 -10.02 -6.09 32.96
CA VAL A 119 -9.10 -4.98 33.20
C VAL A 119 -8.08 -4.94 32.08
N PRO A 120 -8.28 -4.11 31.04
CA PRO A 120 -7.29 -3.98 29.99
C PRO A 120 -6.00 -3.32 30.53
N PRO A 121 -4.84 -3.55 29.89
CA PRO A 121 -3.66 -2.74 30.16
C PRO A 121 -3.98 -1.27 29.89
N SER A 122 -3.73 -0.41 30.88
CA SER A 122 -4.25 0.95 30.85
C SER A 122 -3.35 1.94 30.14
N ARG A 123 -3.97 2.77 29.30
CA ARG A 123 -3.35 3.94 28.65
C ARG A 123 -3.14 5.12 29.59
N ASN A 124 -3.63 5.06 30.83
CA ASN A 124 -3.43 6.09 31.85
C ASN A 124 -2.57 5.56 33.02
N ALA A 125 -1.92 4.41 32.83
CA ALA A 125 -1.03 3.85 33.83
C ALA A 125 0.16 4.80 34.10
N PRO A 126 0.68 4.85 35.33
CA PRO A 126 0.33 3.97 36.44
C PRO A 126 -0.89 4.48 37.25
N HIS A 127 -1.76 3.54 37.64
CA HIS A 127 -2.87 3.73 38.58
C HIS A 127 -2.44 3.46 40.02
N GLN A 128 -2.86 4.35 40.91
CA GLN A 128 -2.66 4.27 42.35
C GLN A 128 -3.86 3.61 43.02
N ALA A 129 -3.60 2.66 43.93
CA ALA A 129 -4.63 1.96 44.71
C ALA A 129 -5.12 2.81 45.90
N ALA A 130 -6.10 2.28 46.64
CA ALA A 130 -6.75 2.97 47.77
C ALA A 130 -5.77 3.43 48.86
N ASP A 131 -4.71 2.66 49.09
CA ASP A 131 -3.66 2.91 50.09
C ASP A 131 -2.56 3.89 49.61
N LYS A 132 -2.79 4.55 48.48
CA LYS A 132 -1.88 5.52 47.86
C LYS A 132 -0.55 4.92 47.37
N ARG A 133 -0.50 3.61 47.12
CA ARG A 133 0.64 2.94 46.50
C ARG A 133 0.33 2.48 45.08
N PHE A 134 1.38 2.33 44.29
CA PHE A 134 1.30 1.76 42.95
C PHE A 134 1.67 0.29 43.02
N TYR A 135 0.91 -0.55 42.34
CA TYR A 135 1.11 -1.99 42.31
C TYR A 135 1.23 -2.48 40.87
N ALA A 136 1.92 -3.59 40.65
CA ALA A 136 1.90 -4.32 39.40
C ALA A 136 1.88 -5.81 39.66
N ARG A 137 1.21 -6.54 38.76
CA ARG A 137 1.17 -8.00 38.81
C ARG A 137 2.50 -8.59 38.31
N ARG A 138 3.07 -9.49 39.12
CA ARG A 138 4.26 -10.28 38.84
C ARG A 138 3.88 -11.76 38.94
N LEU A 139 3.43 -12.31 37.82
CA LEU A 139 2.84 -13.66 37.75
C LEU A 139 1.62 -13.74 38.71
N PHE A 140 1.77 -14.43 39.84
CA PHE A 140 0.72 -14.73 40.81
C PHE A 140 0.71 -13.79 42.02
N ARG A 141 1.47 -12.70 41.99
CA ARG A 141 1.51 -11.71 43.09
C ARG A 141 1.26 -10.31 42.59
N VAL A 142 0.67 -9.50 43.46
CA VAL A 142 0.56 -8.06 43.28
C VAL A 142 1.52 -7.39 44.24
N ASP A 143 2.65 -6.95 43.70
CA ASP A 143 3.74 -6.34 44.46
C ASP A 143 3.72 -4.81 44.29
N PRO A 144 4.11 -4.05 45.34
CA PRO A 144 4.27 -2.61 45.22
C PRO A 144 5.41 -2.28 44.25
N LEU A 145 5.19 -1.29 43.41
CA LEU A 145 6.15 -0.79 42.44
C LEU A 145 7.20 0.11 43.10
N LEU A 146 8.45 -0.03 42.66
CA LEU A 146 9.54 0.88 43.01
C LEU A 146 9.43 2.18 42.21
N ALA A 147 10.03 3.26 42.72
CA ALA A 147 9.94 4.58 42.10
C ALA A 147 10.37 4.60 40.62
N PHE A 148 11.43 3.87 40.26
CA PHE A 148 11.89 3.78 38.87
C PHE A 148 10.93 2.98 37.99
N GLU A 149 10.23 1.98 38.52
CA GLU A 149 9.25 1.19 37.75
C GLU A 149 7.99 2.01 37.47
N VAL A 150 7.55 2.82 38.45
CA VAL A 150 6.44 3.78 38.26
C VAL A 150 6.76 4.76 37.14
N GLU A 151 7.98 5.29 37.13
CA GLU A 151 8.42 6.24 36.10
C GLU A 151 8.57 5.55 34.73
N ASP A 152 9.06 4.31 34.68
CA ASP A 152 9.14 3.54 33.44
C ASP A 152 7.76 3.27 32.84
N ILE A 153 6.78 2.84 33.67
CA ILE A 153 5.39 2.64 33.22
C ILE A 153 4.80 3.93 32.68
N ARG A 154 5.00 5.05 33.39
CA ARG A 154 4.53 6.37 32.94
C ARG A 154 5.12 6.76 31.58
N ARG A 155 6.41 6.48 31.36
CA ARG A 155 7.09 6.77 30.10
C ARG A 155 6.63 5.89 28.95
N ARG A 156 6.44 4.58 29.19
CA ARG A 156 5.89 3.64 28.18
C ARG A 156 4.56 4.17 27.65
N VAL A 157 3.68 4.55 28.56
CA VAL A 157 2.37 5.10 28.22
C VAL A 157 2.49 6.43 27.48
N SER A 158 3.29 7.37 27.98
CA SER A 158 3.50 8.67 27.31
C SER A 158 4.12 8.53 25.91
N SER A 159 4.93 7.50 25.67
CA SER A 159 5.47 7.18 24.34
C SER A 159 4.45 6.50 23.41
N LEU A 160 3.38 5.92 23.98
CA LEU A 160 2.30 5.22 23.28
C LEU A 160 1.05 6.09 23.06
N SER A 161 0.90 7.23 23.74
CA SER A 161 -0.30 8.09 23.61
C SER A 161 -0.39 8.79 22.25
N SER A 162 0.72 9.34 21.76
CA SER A 162 0.80 10.08 20.51
C SER A 162 2.26 10.17 20.05
N GLY A 163 2.65 9.26 19.17
CA GLY A 163 4.02 9.14 18.70
C GLY A 163 4.08 8.97 17.19
N ALA A 164 4.47 10.01 16.48
CA ALA A 164 4.86 9.88 15.09
C ALA A 164 6.37 9.59 15.00
N SER A 165 6.76 8.63 14.17
CA SER A 165 8.15 8.39 13.79
C SER A 165 8.37 8.75 12.33
N LEU A 166 9.53 9.33 12.02
CA LEU A 166 9.97 9.61 10.65
C LEU A 166 11.13 8.68 10.31
N SER A 167 11.01 7.97 9.19
CA SER A 167 12.11 7.23 8.56
C SER A 167 12.40 7.83 7.20
N ILE A 168 13.68 7.96 6.86
CA ILE A 168 14.13 8.44 5.55
C ILE A 168 14.93 7.33 4.88
N THR A 169 14.57 7.01 3.64
CA THR A 169 15.24 6.00 2.84
C THR A 169 15.83 6.63 1.59
N PHE A 170 17.13 6.43 1.38
CA PHE A 170 17.87 6.88 0.21
C PHE A 170 18.04 5.70 -0.76
N GLN A 171 17.27 5.70 -1.84
CA GLN A 171 17.27 4.61 -2.83
C GLN A 171 17.19 5.17 -4.24
N SER A 172 17.90 4.54 -5.17
CA SER A 172 17.78 4.81 -6.60
C SER A 172 18.02 6.28 -7.01
N GLY A 173 18.93 6.97 -6.31
CA GLY A 173 19.18 8.41 -6.53
C GLY A 173 18.14 9.37 -5.95
N GLY A 174 17.05 8.85 -5.37
CA GLY A 174 16.00 9.62 -4.71
C GLY A 174 15.99 9.46 -3.20
N VAL A 175 15.28 10.36 -2.54
CA VAL A 175 14.96 10.27 -1.11
C VAL A 175 13.49 9.95 -0.97
N SER A 176 13.13 9.08 -0.03
CA SER A 176 11.74 8.81 0.33
C SER A 176 11.57 8.97 1.83
N PHE A 177 10.43 9.51 2.22
CA PHE A 177 10.06 9.76 3.61
C PHE A 177 8.90 8.84 3.98
N SER A 178 8.97 8.29 5.18
CA SER A 178 7.95 7.43 5.75
C SER A 178 7.60 7.94 7.13
N ILE A 179 6.35 8.37 7.31
CA ILE A 179 5.83 8.79 8.62
C ILE A 179 4.92 7.69 9.12
N LYS A 180 5.21 7.15 10.30
CA LYS A 180 4.38 6.14 10.96
C LYS A 180 3.79 6.70 12.24
N ASN A 181 2.50 6.53 12.42
CA ASN A 181 1.87 6.75 13.73
C ASN A 181 2.03 5.48 14.58
N GLU A 182 2.96 5.54 15.52
CA GLU A 182 3.23 4.50 16.53
C GLU A 182 2.37 4.67 17.78
N GLY A 183 1.65 5.79 17.89
CA GLY A 183 0.73 6.07 18.96
C GLY A 183 -0.59 5.30 18.83
N LEU A 184 -1.30 5.19 19.94
CA LEU A 184 -2.60 4.55 20.07
C LEU A 184 -3.79 5.46 19.69
N GLY A 185 -3.54 6.77 19.56
CA GLY A 185 -4.49 7.79 19.09
C GLY A 185 -4.17 8.28 17.69
N HIS A 186 -5.10 9.01 17.07
CA HIS A 186 -4.89 9.71 15.81
C HIS A 186 -3.92 10.90 15.97
N ILE A 187 -3.23 11.23 14.89
CA ILE A 187 -2.43 12.46 14.80
C ILE A 187 -2.93 13.30 13.63
N PHE A 188 -2.89 14.61 13.81
CA PHE A 188 -3.49 15.60 12.91
C PHE A 188 -2.44 16.60 12.40
N ASP A 189 -2.77 17.23 11.27
CA ASP A 189 -1.99 18.29 10.61
C ASP A 189 -0.47 17.99 10.54
N VAL A 190 -0.17 16.76 10.12
CA VAL A 190 1.20 16.22 10.10
C VAL A 190 2.00 16.80 8.94
N SER A 191 3.14 17.42 9.23
CA SER A 191 4.03 17.98 8.21
C SER A 191 5.50 17.75 8.54
N ILE A 192 6.36 17.77 7.52
CA ILE A 192 7.81 17.85 7.67
C ILE A 192 8.34 19.15 7.10
N GLN A 193 9.45 19.61 7.68
CA GLN A 193 10.23 20.72 7.19
C GLN A 193 11.70 20.35 7.27
N ILE A 194 12.46 20.60 6.21
CA ILE A 194 13.91 20.44 6.21
C ILE A 194 14.53 21.81 6.50
N GLU A 195 15.38 21.89 7.52
CA GLU A 195 16.06 23.14 7.86
C GLU A 195 16.93 23.61 6.69
N GLY A 196 16.78 24.88 6.29
CA GLY A 196 17.52 25.48 5.17
C GLY A 196 16.93 25.23 3.78
N ILE A 197 15.86 24.45 3.63
CA ILE A 197 15.19 24.23 2.35
C ILE A 197 13.71 24.62 2.44
N GLU A 198 13.25 25.50 1.55
CA GLU A 198 11.82 25.79 1.44
C GLU A 198 11.05 24.60 0.85
N ASN A 199 9.95 24.20 1.48
CA ASN A 199 9.12 23.07 1.04
C ASN A 199 8.65 23.20 -0.43
N ALA A 200 8.45 24.43 -0.92
CA ALA A 200 8.09 24.69 -2.32
C ALA A 200 9.21 24.29 -3.30
N SER A 201 10.48 24.42 -2.90
CA SER A 201 11.64 24.03 -3.71
C SER A 201 11.75 22.51 -3.83
N ILE A 202 11.46 21.78 -2.75
CA ILE A 202 11.38 20.32 -2.75
C ILE A 202 10.31 19.83 -3.72
N ALA A 203 9.17 20.53 -3.78
CA ALA A 203 8.05 20.16 -4.65
C ALA A 203 8.31 20.41 -6.15
N GLN A 204 9.19 21.35 -6.51
CA GLN A 204 9.53 21.66 -7.91
C GLN A 204 10.46 20.63 -8.54
N GLU A 205 11.42 20.10 -7.77
CA GLU A 205 12.32 19.01 -8.17
C GLU A 205 11.66 17.62 -8.06
N TRP A 206 10.35 17.59 -7.78
CA TRP A 206 9.61 16.35 -7.59
C TRP A 206 9.20 15.72 -8.92
N THR A 207 9.13 14.39 -8.96
CA THR A 207 8.82 13.60 -10.15
C THR A 207 7.61 14.17 -10.91
N PRO A 208 7.73 14.57 -12.19
CA PRO A 208 6.61 15.10 -12.96
C PRO A 208 5.51 14.03 -13.07
N GLY A 209 4.33 14.28 -12.47
CA GLY A 209 3.17 13.37 -12.57
C GLY A 209 2.38 13.11 -11.27
N LEU A 210 2.77 13.67 -10.12
CA LEU A 210 1.97 13.61 -8.89
C LEU A 210 1.08 14.87 -8.75
N ASP A 211 -0.24 14.67 -8.62
CA ASP A 211 -1.24 15.75 -8.57
C ASP A 211 -1.21 16.61 -7.29
N ARG A 212 -0.51 16.18 -6.23
CA ARG A 212 -0.51 16.88 -4.94
C ARG A 212 0.89 17.07 -4.38
N PRO A 213 1.44 18.31 -4.35
CA PRO A 213 2.72 18.63 -3.72
C PRO A 213 2.69 18.33 -2.21
N TYR A 214 3.82 17.89 -1.65
CA TYR A 214 4.00 17.65 -0.21
C TYR A 214 3.90 18.93 0.66
N THR A 215 3.71 20.10 0.04
CA THR A 215 3.58 21.39 0.73
C THR A 215 2.36 21.49 1.65
N GLU A 216 1.40 20.57 1.55
CA GLU A 216 0.24 20.53 2.43
C GLU A 216 0.38 19.45 3.52
N PRO A 217 0.08 19.78 4.78
CA PRO A 217 0.09 18.79 5.86
C PRO A 217 -0.92 17.65 5.57
N PHE A 218 -0.56 16.45 5.99
CA PHE A 218 -1.53 15.36 6.08
C PHE A 218 -2.51 15.69 7.19
N ARG A 219 -3.80 15.83 6.84
CA ARG A 219 -4.85 16.17 7.80
C ARG A 219 -4.97 15.19 8.94
N ILE A 220 -4.77 13.89 8.67
CA ILE A 220 -4.87 12.83 9.66
C ILE A 220 -4.02 11.62 9.26
N ILE A 221 -3.38 10.99 10.26
CA ILE A 221 -2.79 9.65 10.16
C ILE A 221 -3.35 8.81 11.32
N HIS A 222 -4.05 7.72 11.01
CA HIS A 222 -4.66 6.90 12.05
C HIS A 222 -3.61 6.08 12.81
N SER A 223 -3.97 5.60 14.01
CA SER A 223 -3.08 4.76 14.82
C SER A 223 -2.61 3.54 14.01
N GLY A 224 -1.30 3.28 14.02
CA GLY A 224 -0.67 2.18 13.29
C GLY A 224 -0.48 2.41 11.79
N GLU A 225 -1.05 3.49 11.22
CA GLU A 225 -0.89 3.78 9.80
C GLU A 225 0.49 4.37 9.48
N THR A 226 0.94 4.08 8.26
CA THR A 226 2.16 4.64 7.68
C THR A 226 1.81 5.43 6.42
N ARG A 227 2.43 6.60 6.24
CA ARG A 227 2.36 7.40 5.03
C ARG A 227 3.76 7.47 4.41
N ASN A 228 3.86 6.99 3.19
CA ASN A 228 5.09 7.07 2.41
C ASN A 228 4.91 8.13 1.34
N PHE A 229 5.94 8.93 1.12
CA PHE A 229 5.98 9.89 0.03
C PHE A 229 7.41 10.04 -0.46
N LEU A 230 7.54 10.29 -1.75
CA LEU A 230 8.84 10.56 -2.36
C LEU A 230 9.27 11.97 -1.95
N GLY A 231 10.57 12.15 -1.76
CA GLY A 231 11.22 13.43 -1.54
C GLY A 231 11.85 13.97 -2.82
N ALA A 232 12.91 14.75 -2.65
CA ALA A 232 13.76 15.23 -3.74
C ALA A 232 14.84 14.19 -4.12
N GLY A 233 15.53 14.47 -5.23
CA GLY A 233 16.77 13.77 -5.56
C GLY A 233 17.83 13.96 -4.47
N PHE A 234 18.63 12.93 -4.23
CA PHE A 234 19.74 13.00 -3.25
C PHE A 234 20.72 14.13 -3.59
N GLU A 235 20.96 14.36 -4.88
CA GLU A 235 21.87 15.39 -5.37
C GLU A 235 21.40 16.81 -5.01
N PHE A 236 20.10 17.09 -5.17
CA PHE A 236 19.49 18.36 -4.77
C PHE A 236 19.73 18.68 -3.29
N LEU A 237 19.52 17.70 -2.40
CA LEU A 237 19.75 17.90 -0.97
C LEU A 237 21.23 18.17 -0.66
N ARG A 238 22.15 17.52 -1.38
CA ARG A 238 23.60 17.72 -1.24
C ARG A 238 24.04 19.10 -1.71
N GLU A 239 23.38 19.67 -2.71
CA GLU A 239 23.66 21.02 -3.22
C GLU A 239 23.11 22.10 -2.29
N CYS A 240 21.93 21.87 -1.70
CA CYS A 240 21.29 22.82 -0.81
C CYS A 240 21.83 22.80 0.63
N LEU A 241 22.45 21.70 1.08
CA LEU A 241 22.84 21.49 2.47
C LEU A 241 24.34 21.16 2.62
N ASP A 242 24.95 21.69 3.68
CA ASP A 242 26.36 21.43 4.03
C ASP A 242 26.48 20.14 4.87
N ASP A 243 26.20 18.99 4.24
CA ASP A 243 26.29 17.62 4.79
C ASP A 243 25.28 17.26 5.91
N ARG A 244 24.92 18.21 6.77
CA ARG A 244 23.93 18.01 7.83
C ARG A 244 22.52 18.35 7.33
N MET A 245 21.59 17.42 7.52
CA MET A 245 20.18 17.58 7.22
C MET A 245 19.34 17.39 8.49
N ASP A 246 18.79 18.49 8.99
CA ASP A 246 17.84 18.49 10.11
C ASP A 246 16.42 18.52 9.57
N VAL A 247 15.63 17.49 9.90
CA VAL A 247 14.24 17.35 9.46
C VAL A 247 13.32 17.43 10.67
N HIS A 248 12.46 18.44 10.69
CA HIS A 248 11.45 18.64 11.71
C HIS A 248 10.14 17.99 11.30
N LEU A 249 9.61 17.11 12.14
CA LEU A 249 8.29 16.53 12.03
C LEU A 249 7.36 17.25 13.01
N HIS A 250 6.29 17.84 12.49
CA HIS A 250 5.25 18.52 13.25
C HIS A 250 3.95 17.73 13.19
N TYR A 251 3.25 17.62 14.32
CA TYR A 251 1.92 17.02 14.38
C TYR A 251 1.16 17.49 15.63
N THR A 252 -0.16 17.40 15.58
CA THR A 252 -1.05 17.65 16.72
C THR A 252 -1.67 16.32 17.18
N ASP A 253 -1.76 16.08 18.49
CA ASP A 253 -2.43 14.88 19.03
C ASP A 253 -3.94 15.08 19.23
N GLU A 254 -4.65 14.02 19.66
CA GLU A 254 -6.09 14.06 19.93
C GLU A 254 -6.49 15.07 21.02
N ASP A 255 -5.58 15.41 21.93
CA ASP A 255 -5.80 16.39 22.98
C ASP A 255 -5.56 17.83 22.49
N GLY A 256 -5.23 18.02 21.22
CA GLY A 256 -4.93 19.32 20.61
C GLY A 256 -3.55 19.87 20.98
N LYS A 257 -2.66 19.03 21.54
CA LYS A 257 -1.30 19.43 21.87
C LYS A 257 -0.40 19.30 20.64
N GLU A 258 0.35 20.34 20.36
CA GLU A 258 1.35 20.36 19.30
C GLU A 258 2.65 19.67 19.73
N HIS A 259 3.22 18.90 18.81
CA HIS A 259 4.48 18.20 18.97
C HIS A 259 5.42 18.50 17.81
N GLN A 260 6.71 18.66 18.14
CA GLN A 260 7.79 18.76 17.17
C GLN A 260 8.88 17.75 17.52
N LYS A 261 9.32 16.97 16.52
CA LYS A 261 10.46 16.06 16.64
C LYS A 261 11.50 16.42 15.58
N THR A 262 12.77 16.51 15.97
CA THR A 262 13.87 16.77 15.04
C THR A 262 14.64 15.47 14.80
N TYR A 263 14.87 15.17 13.52
CA TYR A 263 15.69 14.05 13.07
C TYR A 263 16.89 14.61 12.30
N THR A 264 18.09 14.31 12.79
CA THR A 264 19.35 14.75 12.18
C THR A 264 19.97 13.62 11.37
N TYR A 265 20.32 13.90 10.12
CA TYR A 265 20.99 12.98 9.22
C TYR A 265 22.25 13.63 8.65
N TYR A 266 23.30 12.82 8.45
CA TYR A 266 24.51 13.24 7.74
C TYR A 266 24.50 12.63 6.34
N LEU A 267 24.42 13.47 5.31
CA LEU A 267 24.27 13.04 3.92
C LEU A 267 25.45 12.19 3.44
N LYS A 268 26.67 12.44 3.93
CA LYS A 268 27.84 11.61 3.63
C LYS A 268 27.69 10.14 4.03
N ASP A 269 26.92 9.83 5.07
CA ASP A 269 26.72 8.44 5.53
C ASP A 269 25.98 7.61 4.46
N PHE A 270 25.21 8.26 3.59
CA PHE A 270 24.40 7.63 2.55
C PHE A 270 25.05 7.63 1.17
N HIS A 271 26.25 8.22 1.04
CA HIS A 271 26.97 8.35 -0.24
C HIS A 271 27.33 6.99 -0.87
N SER A 272 27.47 5.94 -0.07
CA SER A 272 27.78 4.58 -0.57
C SER A 272 26.53 3.75 -0.89
N THR A 273 25.36 4.13 -0.37
CA THR A 273 24.13 3.34 -0.46
C THR A 273 23.12 3.88 -1.48
N TYR A 274 23.19 5.17 -1.83
CA TYR A 274 22.19 5.80 -2.71
C TYR A 274 22.26 5.37 -4.19
N ARG A 275 23.42 4.84 -4.64
CA ARG A 275 23.64 4.38 -6.04
C ARG A 275 23.37 2.90 -6.27
N ILE A 276 22.90 2.17 -5.25
CA ILE A 276 22.56 0.75 -5.42
C ILE A 276 21.26 0.69 -6.23
N LYS A 277 21.38 0.47 -7.54
CA LYS A 277 20.22 0.21 -8.42
C LYS A 277 19.48 -1.02 -7.91
N SER A 278 18.15 -0.94 -7.84
CA SER A 278 17.39 -2.13 -7.49
C SER A 278 17.45 -3.15 -8.62
N PRO A 279 17.38 -4.47 -8.34
CA PRO A 279 17.32 -5.49 -9.40
C PRO A 279 16.21 -5.23 -10.43
N ASN A 280 15.10 -4.62 -10.00
CA ASN A 280 13.98 -4.29 -10.87
C ASN A 280 14.31 -3.15 -11.84
N GLU A 281 15.09 -2.16 -11.41
CA GLU A 281 15.54 -1.07 -12.28
C GLU A 281 16.52 -1.55 -13.34
N GLU A 282 17.42 -2.46 -12.97
CA GLU A 282 18.35 -3.06 -13.92
C GLU A 282 17.60 -3.86 -14.99
N VAL A 283 16.57 -4.61 -14.59
CA VAL A 283 15.67 -5.32 -15.52
C VAL A 283 14.89 -4.34 -16.41
N LEU A 284 14.40 -3.22 -15.87
CA LEU A 284 13.69 -2.20 -16.63
C LEU A 284 14.60 -1.53 -17.68
N GLU A 285 15.82 -1.13 -17.31
CA GLU A 285 16.80 -0.57 -18.26
C GLU A 285 17.15 -1.57 -19.37
N GLN A 286 17.36 -2.84 -19.02
CA GLN A 286 17.57 -3.90 -20.00
C GLN A 286 16.35 -4.06 -20.93
N GLY A 287 15.13 -3.94 -20.39
CA GLY A 287 13.88 -3.95 -21.14
C GLY A 287 13.79 -2.80 -22.14
N ILE A 288 14.05 -1.57 -21.70
CA ILE A 288 14.07 -0.36 -22.55
C ILE A 288 15.09 -0.53 -23.68
N LYS A 289 16.31 -0.96 -23.36
CA LYS A 289 17.36 -1.18 -24.36
C LYS A 289 16.99 -2.27 -25.37
N ARG A 290 16.23 -3.29 -24.97
CA ARG A 290 15.69 -4.30 -25.90
C ARG A 290 14.61 -3.71 -26.80
N LEU A 291 13.73 -2.87 -26.28
CA LEU A 291 12.71 -2.17 -27.06
C LEU A 291 13.33 -1.24 -28.12
N GLU A 292 14.33 -0.45 -27.75
CA GLU A 292 15.09 0.40 -28.69
C GLU A 292 15.75 -0.43 -29.82
N ASN A 293 16.30 -1.60 -29.48
CA ASN A 293 16.86 -2.51 -30.48
C ASN A 293 15.80 -3.08 -31.42
N ILE A 294 14.61 -3.40 -30.91
CA ILE A 294 13.48 -3.87 -31.72
C ILE A 294 13.04 -2.75 -32.67
N GLU A 295 12.87 -1.53 -32.16
CA GLU A 295 12.51 -0.36 -32.96
C GLU A 295 13.50 -0.18 -34.12
N ARG A 296 14.80 -0.17 -33.84
CA ARG A 296 15.86 -0.07 -34.86
C ARG A 296 15.78 -1.20 -35.89
N THR A 297 15.48 -2.42 -35.45
CA THR A 297 15.35 -3.58 -36.34
C THR A 297 14.13 -3.44 -37.26
N LEU A 298 13.00 -2.99 -36.73
CA LEU A 298 11.79 -2.70 -37.51
C LEU A 298 12.04 -1.56 -38.52
N THR A 299 12.77 -0.51 -38.13
CA THR A 299 13.16 0.55 -39.06
C THR A 299 14.02 0.02 -40.21
N ASN A 300 14.99 -0.85 -39.92
CA ASN A 300 15.82 -1.47 -40.94
C ASN A 300 15.02 -2.41 -41.85
N LEU A 301 14.14 -3.25 -41.29
CA LEU A 301 13.27 -4.12 -42.06
C LEU A 301 12.34 -3.33 -42.98
N SER A 302 11.75 -2.24 -42.48
CA SER A 302 10.94 -1.33 -43.29
C SER A 302 11.74 -0.74 -44.47
N ARG A 303 12.99 -0.35 -44.22
CA ARG A 303 13.90 0.10 -45.27
C ARG A 303 14.19 -1.00 -46.30
N ASP A 304 14.48 -2.22 -45.86
CA ASP A 304 14.80 -3.34 -46.75
C ASP A 304 13.59 -3.77 -47.58
N ILE A 305 12.38 -3.77 -46.99
CA ILE A 305 11.12 -4.02 -47.71
C ILE A 305 10.91 -2.96 -48.79
N LYS A 306 11.17 -1.68 -48.50
CA LYS A 306 11.07 -0.60 -49.48
C LYS A 306 12.06 -0.82 -50.64
N VAL A 307 13.31 -1.18 -50.34
CA VAL A 307 14.33 -1.51 -51.34
C VAL A 307 13.93 -2.74 -52.17
N MET A 308 13.32 -3.76 -51.55
CA MET A 308 12.84 -4.95 -52.26
C MET A 308 11.64 -4.64 -53.17
N GLN A 309 10.70 -3.81 -52.72
CA GLN A 309 9.57 -3.35 -53.55
C GLN A 309 10.05 -2.53 -54.74
N GLU A 310 11.08 -1.71 -54.56
CA GLU A 310 11.73 -0.95 -55.65
C GLU A 310 12.53 -1.85 -56.62
N ASN A 311 12.96 -3.05 -56.17
CA ASN A 311 13.80 -3.97 -56.95
C ASN A 311 13.08 -5.29 -57.36
N ALA A 312 11.75 -5.33 -57.35
CA ALA A 312 11.00 -6.53 -57.74
C ALA A 312 11.12 -6.83 -59.26
N PHE A 313 12.08 -7.70 -59.55
CA PHE A 313 12.47 -8.43 -60.78
C PHE A 313 11.57 -8.42 -62.04
N HIS A 314 12.22 -8.10 -63.17
CA HIS A 314 11.86 -8.58 -64.52
C HIS A 314 12.61 -9.91 -64.83
N PRO A 315 12.05 -10.87 -65.59
CA PRO A 315 12.58 -12.24 -65.72
C PRO A 315 13.93 -12.39 -66.46
N THR A 316 14.55 -11.30 -66.91
CA THR A 316 15.76 -11.33 -67.73
C THR A 316 17.04 -10.95 -66.97
N GLY A 317 16.96 -10.60 -65.68
CA GLY A 317 18.12 -10.28 -64.84
C GLY A 317 18.81 -8.94 -65.14
N LEU A 318 18.22 -8.08 -65.98
CA LEU A 318 18.71 -6.72 -66.23
C LEU A 318 17.84 -5.71 -65.46
N ASN A 319 18.47 -4.92 -64.59
CA ASN A 319 17.80 -3.93 -63.75
C ASN A 319 17.98 -2.53 -64.34
N PHE A 320 17.02 -2.05 -65.13
CA PHE A 320 17.02 -0.68 -65.66
C PHE A 320 15.86 0.11 -65.04
N SER A 321 16.14 1.30 -64.51
CA SER A 321 15.09 2.20 -64.02
C SER A 321 14.15 2.63 -65.15
N ARG A 322 12.90 2.95 -64.82
CA ARG A 322 11.89 3.42 -65.78
C ARG A 322 12.34 4.67 -66.54
N THR A 323 13.17 5.51 -65.94
CA THR A 323 13.83 6.66 -66.59
C THR A 323 14.82 6.24 -67.69
N THR A 324 15.51 5.12 -67.49
CA THR A 324 16.51 4.59 -68.42
C THR A 324 15.87 3.92 -69.63
N LEU A 325 14.78 3.17 -69.43
CA LEU A 325 14.01 2.57 -70.53
C LEU A 325 13.30 3.62 -71.41
N THR A 326 12.83 4.72 -70.82
CA THR A 326 12.16 5.80 -71.54
C THR A 326 13.15 6.65 -72.35
N ALA A 327 14.39 6.81 -71.84
CA ALA A 327 15.48 7.47 -72.56
C ALA A 327 16.04 6.64 -73.74
N LEU A 328 15.91 5.30 -73.69
CA LEU A 328 16.42 4.39 -74.72
C LEU A 328 15.44 4.13 -75.88
N SER A 329 14.13 4.26 -75.67
CA SER A 329 13.13 3.77 -76.65
C SER A 329 12.56 4.82 -77.60
N ASN A 330 12.59 6.12 -77.26
CA ASN A 330 12.17 7.25 -78.10
C ASN A 330 10.90 7.00 -78.98
N ARG A 331 9.93 6.24 -78.46
CA ARG A 331 8.69 5.87 -79.14
C ARG A 331 7.51 6.14 -78.20
N ALA A 332 6.58 6.96 -78.67
CA ALA A 332 5.48 7.53 -77.87
C ALA A 332 4.22 6.63 -77.82
N ASP A 333 4.29 5.41 -78.37
CA ASP A 333 3.15 4.57 -78.72
C ASP A 333 3.19 3.16 -78.12
N VAL A 334 4.03 2.93 -77.11
CA VAL A 334 4.16 1.61 -76.46
C VAL A 334 3.01 1.36 -75.49
N LYS A 335 2.15 0.38 -75.79
CA LYS A 335 1.17 -0.19 -74.86
C LYS A 335 1.77 -1.32 -74.04
N TRP A 336 1.41 -1.39 -72.76
CA TRP A 336 1.93 -2.39 -71.81
C TRP A 336 0.97 -3.59 -71.69
N PRO A 337 1.46 -4.83 -71.62
CA PRO A 337 0.59 -5.98 -71.40
C PRO A 337 0.04 -5.96 -69.96
N GLY A 338 -1.20 -5.47 -69.80
CA GLY A 338 -1.80 -5.20 -68.49
C GLY A 338 -1.91 -6.43 -67.60
N GLN A 339 -2.13 -7.60 -68.21
CA GLN A 339 -2.19 -8.89 -67.54
C GLN A 339 -0.90 -9.33 -66.84
N PHE A 340 0.23 -8.63 -67.03
CA PHE A 340 1.51 -8.92 -66.36
C PHE A 340 1.96 -7.80 -65.42
N LEU A 341 1.11 -6.80 -65.20
CA LEU A 341 1.42 -5.67 -64.32
C LEU A 341 0.88 -5.92 -62.92
N THR A 342 1.67 -5.56 -61.90
CA THR A 342 1.19 -5.47 -60.52
C THR A 342 0.25 -4.28 -60.34
N PHE A 343 -0.59 -4.25 -59.29
CA PHE A 343 -1.44 -3.09 -59.04
C PHE A 343 -0.64 -1.79 -58.85
N GLN A 344 0.57 -1.84 -58.28
CA GLN A 344 1.42 -0.64 -58.17
C GLN A 344 1.89 -0.16 -59.54
N ALA A 345 2.24 -1.10 -60.44
CA ALA A 345 2.62 -0.74 -61.81
C ALA A 345 1.42 -0.21 -62.60
N LEU A 346 0.21 -0.76 -62.39
CA LEU A 346 -1.02 -0.25 -62.98
C LEU A 346 -1.33 1.17 -62.49
N ALA A 347 -1.20 1.44 -61.20
CA ALA A 347 -1.37 2.77 -60.61
C ALA A 347 -0.43 3.79 -61.28
N GLU A 348 0.84 3.43 -61.47
CA GLU A 348 1.86 4.29 -62.05
C GLU A 348 1.77 4.43 -63.59
N VAL A 349 1.32 3.40 -64.31
CA VAL A 349 1.16 3.45 -65.78
C VAL A 349 -0.12 4.21 -66.15
N LEU A 350 -1.18 4.08 -65.36
CA LEU A 350 -2.46 4.72 -65.61
C LEU A 350 -2.63 6.07 -64.90
N GLU A 351 -1.68 6.42 -64.00
CA GLU A 351 -1.73 7.62 -63.15
C GLU A 351 -3.04 7.67 -62.35
N ILE A 352 -3.33 6.58 -61.63
CA ILE A 352 -4.54 6.37 -60.83
C ILE A 352 -4.17 6.00 -59.39
N ASP A 353 -5.14 6.08 -58.49
CA ASP A 353 -4.96 5.64 -57.11
C ASP A 353 -4.85 4.11 -56.99
N ILE A 354 -4.36 3.66 -55.82
CA ILE A 354 -4.09 2.25 -55.53
C ILE A 354 -5.38 1.41 -55.52
N GLU A 355 -6.51 1.97 -55.10
CA GLU A 355 -7.78 1.26 -54.97
C GLU A 355 -8.38 0.98 -56.36
N SER A 356 -8.33 1.97 -57.25
CA SER A 356 -8.68 1.80 -58.67
C SER A 356 -7.78 0.79 -59.35
N ALA A 357 -6.47 0.82 -59.09
CA ALA A 357 -5.52 -0.12 -59.68
C ALA A 357 -5.72 -1.57 -59.19
N LEU A 358 -6.06 -1.77 -57.91
CA LEU A 358 -6.44 -3.08 -57.36
C LEU A 358 -7.72 -3.61 -58.00
N THR A 359 -8.69 -2.73 -58.23
CA THR A 359 -9.95 -3.08 -58.91
C THR A 359 -9.69 -3.55 -60.34
N ILE A 360 -8.85 -2.84 -61.09
CA ILE A 360 -8.43 -3.25 -62.44
C ILE A 360 -7.71 -4.59 -62.41
N GLN A 361 -6.75 -4.79 -61.50
CA GLN A 361 -6.02 -6.05 -61.41
C GLN A 361 -6.94 -7.24 -61.08
N ARG A 362 -7.94 -7.03 -60.21
CA ARG A 362 -8.87 -8.06 -59.75
C ARG A 362 -9.98 -8.39 -60.76
N GLU A 363 -10.50 -7.38 -61.44
CA GLU A 363 -11.72 -7.51 -62.26
C GLU A 363 -11.47 -7.49 -63.77
N LEU A 364 -10.33 -6.96 -64.24
CA LEU A 364 -9.96 -6.96 -65.66
C LEU A 364 -8.96 -8.06 -66.00
N PHE A 365 -8.05 -8.37 -65.07
CA PHE A 365 -6.96 -9.35 -65.26
C PHE A 365 -6.99 -10.47 -64.21
N GLY A 366 -8.13 -10.66 -63.56
CA GLY A 366 -8.28 -11.49 -62.37
C GLY A 366 -7.83 -12.94 -62.53
N ALA A 367 -8.06 -13.57 -63.69
CA ALA A 367 -7.73 -14.99 -63.91
C ALA A 367 -6.22 -15.25 -64.05
N SER A 368 -5.43 -14.22 -64.34
CA SER A 368 -3.99 -14.33 -64.60
C SER A 368 -3.11 -14.23 -63.34
N HIS A 369 -3.64 -13.66 -62.24
CA HIS A 369 -2.84 -13.29 -61.07
C HIS A 369 -3.34 -13.85 -59.72
N TYR A 370 -4.63 -14.19 -59.56
CA TYR A 370 -5.19 -14.64 -58.28
C TYR A 370 -6.29 -15.71 -58.44
N LEU A 371 -6.26 -16.75 -57.59
CA LEU A 371 -7.34 -17.73 -57.41
C LEU A 371 -8.58 -17.04 -56.79
N GLY A 372 -9.38 -16.35 -57.59
CA GLY A 372 -10.61 -15.69 -57.16
C GLY A 372 -10.97 -14.37 -57.88
N GLY A 373 -10.12 -13.89 -58.80
CA GLY A 373 -10.46 -12.76 -59.67
C GLY A 373 -11.38 -13.16 -60.83
N VAL A 374 -11.94 -12.17 -61.52
CA VAL A 374 -12.81 -12.36 -62.71
C VAL A 374 -12.18 -11.60 -63.88
N ASP A 375 -12.28 -12.11 -65.10
CA ASP A 375 -11.88 -11.41 -66.33
C ASP A 375 -13.13 -10.77 -66.97
N LYS A 376 -13.61 -9.68 -66.38
CA LYS A 376 -14.75 -8.94 -66.92
C LYS A 376 -14.30 -8.08 -68.11
N PRO A 377 -15.14 -7.89 -69.13
CA PRO A 377 -14.95 -6.85 -70.13
C PRO A 377 -14.76 -5.48 -69.47
N LEU A 378 -13.90 -4.63 -70.01
CA LEU A 378 -13.59 -3.30 -69.47
C LEU A 378 -14.85 -2.43 -69.30
N GLU A 379 -15.83 -2.65 -70.16
CA GLU A 379 -17.12 -1.98 -70.18
C GLU A 379 -17.93 -2.27 -68.91
N ASP A 380 -17.82 -3.49 -68.38
CA ASP A 380 -18.60 -4.02 -67.25
C ASP A 380 -17.97 -3.74 -65.88
N ILE A 381 -16.79 -3.10 -65.85
CA ILE A 381 -16.11 -2.71 -64.61
C ILE A 381 -16.58 -1.31 -64.20
N ASP A 382 -16.93 -1.14 -62.93
CA ASP A 382 -17.32 0.15 -62.35
C ASP A 382 -16.09 1.04 -62.14
N LEU A 383 -15.66 1.70 -63.21
CA LEU A 383 -14.54 2.64 -63.26
C LEU A 383 -14.95 3.92 -63.99
N PRO A 384 -14.45 5.09 -63.57
CA PRO A 384 -14.58 6.35 -64.31
C PRO A 384 -14.15 6.23 -65.79
N ASP A 385 -14.86 6.92 -66.68
CA ASP A 385 -14.62 6.86 -68.13
C ASP A 385 -13.23 7.33 -68.52
N ASP A 386 -12.64 8.27 -67.77
CA ASP A 386 -11.27 8.75 -68.01
C ASP A 386 -10.23 7.66 -67.70
N ILE A 387 -10.46 6.84 -66.68
CA ILE A 387 -9.61 5.69 -66.35
C ILE A 387 -9.75 4.61 -67.44
N LYS A 388 -10.98 4.32 -67.88
CA LYS A 388 -11.23 3.37 -68.98
C LYS A 388 -10.52 3.80 -70.27
N GLU A 389 -10.49 5.10 -70.58
CA GLU A 389 -9.79 5.61 -71.74
C GLU A 389 -8.27 5.49 -71.61
N ARG A 390 -7.70 5.79 -70.44
CA ARG A 390 -6.26 5.57 -70.18
C ARG A 390 -5.86 4.10 -70.30
N ILE A 391 -6.71 3.18 -69.85
CA ILE A 391 -6.51 1.74 -70.02
C ILE A 391 -6.43 1.40 -71.51
N ARG A 392 -7.37 1.87 -72.34
CA ARG A 392 -7.34 1.62 -73.80
C ARG A 392 -6.12 2.20 -74.49
N GLN A 393 -5.65 3.36 -74.04
CA GLN A 393 -4.51 4.05 -74.63
C GLN A 393 -3.17 3.43 -74.23
N ARG A 394 -3.03 2.98 -72.98
CA ARG A 394 -1.74 2.61 -72.39
C ARG A 394 -1.57 1.11 -72.17
N LEU A 395 -2.65 0.32 -72.15
CA LEU A 395 -2.59 -1.13 -71.93
C LEU A 395 -3.04 -1.94 -73.14
N ILE A 396 -2.43 -3.12 -73.29
CA ILE A 396 -2.90 -4.19 -74.16
C ILE A 396 -3.91 -4.99 -73.33
N LEU A 397 -5.16 -5.01 -73.79
CA LEU A 397 -6.21 -5.83 -73.23
C LEU A 397 -6.14 -7.23 -73.83
N SER A 398 -6.34 -8.24 -72.99
CA SER A 398 -6.54 -9.61 -73.44
C SER A 398 -7.90 -9.65 -74.15
N GLY A 399 -7.92 -10.10 -75.41
CA GLY A 399 -9.14 -10.13 -76.23
C GLY A 399 -10.19 -11.11 -75.75
#